data_AF-A0A925H4L3-F1
#
_entry.id   AF-A0A925H4L3-F1
#
_cell.length_a   1.000
_cell.length_b   1.000
_cell.length_c   1.000
_cell.angle_alpha   90.00
_cell.angle_beta   90.00
_cell.angle_gamma   90.00
#
_symmetry.space_group_name_H-M   'P 1'
#
loop_
_entity.id
_entity.type
_entity.pdbx_description
1 polymer ?
#
loop_
_entity_poly.entity_id
_entity_poly.type
_entity_poly.pdbx_seq_one_letter_code
_entity_poly.pdbx_strand_id
1 'polypeptide(L)' 'MRTLLKDVRFGVRRLLKSPGFTVIAVASLALGIGANTAIFSLVNTVLLRRLPVADSGRLVSLSVSGKDDTM' A
#
# COMPACT_ATOMS: atom_id res chain seq x y z
N MET A 1 1.82 -23.14 -21.55
CA MET A 1 0.84 -22.60 -20.58
C MET A 1 0.21 -23.63 -19.64
N ARG A 2 -0.04 -24.89 -20.04
CA ARG A 2 -0.67 -25.91 -19.14
C ARG A 2 0.22 -26.37 -17.96
N THR A 3 1.53 -26.17 -18.04
CA THR A 3 2.51 -26.51 -17.00
C THR A 3 2.47 -25.54 -15.83
N LEU A 4 2.51 -24.22 -16.09
CA LEU A 4 2.44 -23.19 -15.04
C LEU A 4 1.23 -23.36 -14.12
N LEU A 5 0.06 -23.63 -14.69
CA LEU A 5 -1.18 -23.81 -13.95
C LEU A 5 -1.17 -25.11 -13.12
N LYS A 6 -0.47 -26.16 -13.58
CA LYS A 6 -0.23 -27.36 -12.79
C LYS A 6 0.74 -27.08 -11.66
N ASP A 7 1.84 -26.37 -11.91
CA ASP A 7 2.87 -26.09 -10.90
C ASP A 7 2.32 -25.24 -9.76
N VAL A 8 1.52 -24.22 -10.06
CA VAL A 8 0.81 -23.43 -9.05
C VAL A 8 -0.16 -24.31 -8.24
N ARG A 9 -0.94 -25.16 -8.91
CA ARG A 9 -1.87 -26.08 -8.21
C ARG A 9 -1.14 -27.10 -7.33
N PHE A 10 0.00 -27.61 -7.79
CA PHE A 10 0.86 -28.51 -7.02
C PHE A 10 1.50 -27.78 -5.82
N GLY A 11 1.97 -26.54 -6.01
CA GLY A 11 2.50 -25.68 -4.95
C GLY A 11 1.46 -25.40 -3.87
N VAL A 12 0.26 -24.94 -4.25
CA VAL A 12 -0.84 -24.71 -3.30
C VAL A 12 -1.20 -25.99 -2.54
N ARG A 13 -1.24 -27.14 -3.22
CA ARG A 13 -1.52 -28.43 -2.57
C ARG A 13 -0.40 -28.85 -1.61
N ARG A 14 0.86 -28.49 -1.88
CA ARG A 14 1.99 -28.70 -0.96
C ARG A 14 1.87 -27.80 0.27
N LEU A 15 1.55 -26.52 0.11
CA LEU A 15 1.31 -25.60 1.23
C LEU A 15 0.16 -26.10 2.13
N LEU A 16 -0.94 -26.55 1.55
CA LEU A 16 -2.08 -27.10 2.31
C LEU A 16 -1.73 -28.41 3.05
N LYS A 17 -0.73 -29.16 2.56
CA LYS A 17 -0.30 -30.43 3.16
C LYS A 17 0.75 -30.24 4.28
N SER A 18 1.39 -29.07 4.36
CA SER A 18 2.36 -28.70 5.40
C SER A 18 1.85 -27.49 6.23
N PRO A 19 0.83 -27.69 7.08
CA PRO A 19 0.14 -26.59 7.75
C PRO A 19 1.05 -25.74 8.64
N GLY A 20 2.03 -26.33 9.33
CA GLY A 20 2.94 -25.59 10.20
C GLY A 20 3.76 -24.53 9.47
N PHE A 21 4.40 -24.90 8.36
CA PHE A 21 5.17 -23.96 7.54
C PHE A 21 4.28 -22.88 6.91
N THR A 22 3.12 -23.28 6.39
CA THR A 22 2.17 -22.36 5.76
C THR A 22 1.64 -21.33 6.75
N VAL A 23 1.33 -21.72 7.98
CA VAL A 23 0.88 -20.79 9.03
C VAL A 23 1.96 -19.76 9.33
N ILE A 24 3.22 -20.19 9.52
CA ILE A 24 4.33 -19.28 9.78
C ILE A 24 4.57 -18.35 8.59
N ALA A 25 4.56 -18.89 7.37
CA ALA A 25 4.75 -18.09 6.15
C ALA A 25 3.64 -17.03 5.99
N VAL A 26 2.38 -17.41 6.19
CA VAL A 26 1.23 -16.50 6.14
C VAL A 26 1.30 -15.47 7.26
N ALA A 27 1.63 -15.88 8.49
CA ALA A 27 1.76 -14.97 9.62
C ALA A 27 2.86 -13.94 9.38
N SER A 28 4.06 -14.36 8.94
CA SER A 28 5.16 -13.47 8.61
C SER A 28 4.80 -12.50 7.48
N LEU A 29 4.13 -13.00 6.43
CA LEU A 29 3.68 -12.17 5.32
C LEU A 29 2.63 -11.15 5.76
N ALA A 30 1.64 -11.59 6.54
CA ALA A 30 0.61 -10.74 7.10
C ALA A 30 1.19 -9.68 8.05
N LEU A 31 2.20 -10.04 8.85
CA LEU A 31 2.85 -9.14 9.79
C LEU A 31 3.71 -8.10 9.05
N GLY A 32 4.45 -8.50 8.01
CA GLY A 32 5.22 -7.57 7.18
C GLY A 32 4.34 -6.59 6.42
N ILE A 33 3.27 -7.08 5.79
CA ILE A 33 2.30 -6.22 5.08
C ILE A 33 1.57 -5.33 6.07
N GLY A 34 1.02 -5.91 7.14
CA GLY A 34 0.24 -5.23 8.16
C GLY A 34 1.05 -4.17 8.90
N ALA A 35 2.31 -4.44 9.22
CA ALA A 35 3.20 -3.47 9.84
C ALA A 35 3.47 -2.27 8.91
N ASN A 36 3.79 -2.51 7.64
CA ASN A 36 3.99 -1.42 6.67
C ASN A 36 2.71 -0.60 6.48
N THR A 37 1.56 -1.25 6.33
CA THR A 37 0.26 -0.57 6.22
C THR A 37 -0.09 0.19 7.50
N ALA A 38 0.17 -0.37 8.67
CA ALA A 38 -0.10 0.27 9.96
C ALA A 38 0.79 1.50 10.17
N ILE A 39 2.08 1.42 9.81
CA ILE A 39 2.99 2.56 9.88
C ILE A 39 2.52 3.65 8.92
N PHE A 40 2.22 3.33 7.66
CA PHE A 40 1.76 4.34 6.71
C PHE A 40 0.42 4.95 7.15
N SER A 41 -0.53 4.13 7.60
CA SER A 41 -1.82 4.58 8.10
C SER A 41 -1.68 5.43 9.37
N LEU A 42 -0.79 5.06 10.29
CA LEU A 42 -0.50 5.81 11.50
C LEU A 42 0.20 7.13 11.18
N VAL A 43 1.20 7.12 10.31
CA VAL A 43 1.88 8.34 9.84
C VAL A 43 0.88 9.24 9.14
N ASN A 44 0.09 8.72 8.21
CA ASN A 44 -0.97 9.45 7.53
C ASN A 44 -1.97 10.03 8.55
N THR A 45 -2.41 9.25 9.54
CA THR A 45 -3.39 9.69 10.55
C THR A 45 -2.81 10.70 11.53
N VAL A 46 -1.59 10.51 12.02
CA VAL A 46 -0.95 11.39 13.01
C VAL A 46 -0.44 12.66 12.35
N LEU A 47 0.15 12.57 11.16
CA LEU A 47 0.66 13.71 10.41
C LEU A 47 -0.51 14.53 9.82
N LEU A 48 -1.55 13.89 9.26
CA LEU A 48 -2.73 14.59 8.72
C LEU A 48 -3.82 14.92 9.76
N ARG A 49 -3.83 14.34 10.96
CA ARG A 49 -4.66 14.89 12.06
C ARG A 49 -3.94 15.97 12.86
N ARG A 50 -2.61 16.01 12.88
CA ARG A 50 -1.88 17.18 13.44
C ARG A 50 -1.80 18.36 12.48
N LEU A 51 -1.89 18.13 11.16
CA LEU A 51 -2.14 19.20 10.18
C LEU A 51 -3.59 19.08 9.71
N PRO A 52 -4.54 19.87 10.25
CA PRO A 52 -5.92 19.89 9.77
C PRO A 52 -5.94 20.35 8.30
N VAL A 53 -5.77 19.42 7.38
CA VAL A 53 -6.06 19.65 5.96
C VAL A 53 -7.54 19.36 5.76
N ALA A 54 -8.35 20.28 6.28
CA ALA A 54 -9.78 20.35 6.09
C ALA A 54 -10.14 20.76 4.64
N ASP A 55 -9.54 20.13 3.62
CA ASP A 55 -10.01 20.11 2.23
C ASP A 55 -8.91 19.55 1.29
N SER A 56 -8.84 18.22 1.12
CA SER A 56 -8.12 17.65 -0.03
C SER A 56 -8.78 17.97 -1.37
N GLY A 57 -9.99 18.58 -1.36
CA GLY A 57 -10.73 19.02 -2.54
C GLY A 57 -10.45 20.45 -3.02
N ARG A 58 -9.62 21.24 -2.32
CA ARG A 58 -9.29 22.65 -2.68
C ARG A 58 -7.84 22.85 -3.12
N LEU A 59 -7.26 21.88 -3.81
CA LEU A 59 -5.99 22.09 -4.53
C LEU A 59 -6.22 23.03 -5.73
N VAL A 60 -6.37 24.32 -5.46
CA VAL A 60 -6.33 25.38 -6.47
C VAL A 60 -4.87 25.71 -6.70
N SER A 61 -4.34 25.23 -7.82
CA SER A 61 -3.02 25.63 -8.33
C SER A 61 -3.10 27.12 -8.72
N LEU A 62 -2.62 28.00 -7.85
CA LEU A 62 -2.39 29.40 -8.19
C LEU A 62 -1.08 29.48 -8.99
N SER A 63 -1.16 29.17 -10.28
CA SER A 63 -0.14 29.60 -11.23
C SER A 63 -0.24 31.12 -11.36
N VAL A 64 0.60 31.85 -10.64
CA VAL A 64 0.87 33.25 -10.92
C VAL A 64 1.52 33.29 -12.31
N SER A 65 0.68 33.47 -13.33
CA SER A 65 1.12 33.95 -14.63
C SER A 65 1.49 35.41 -14.40
N GLY A 66 2.78 35.63 -14.13
CA GLY A 66 3.39 36.95 -14.20
C GLY A 66 3.09 37.49 -15.59
N LYS A 67 2.10 38.38 -15.65
CA LYS A 67 1.85 39.18 -16.83
C LYS A 67 2.99 40.19 -16.86
N ASP A 68 3.94 39.89 -17.75
CA ASP A 68 5.01 40.79 -18.17
C ASP A 68 4.38 42.07 -18.70
N ASP A 69 4.11 43.02 -17.81
CA ASP A 69 3.73 44.38 -18.20
C ASP A 69 5.02 45.12 -18.57
N THR A 70 5.44 44.84 -19.80
CA THR A 70 6.29 45.71 -20.61
C THR A 70 5.63 47.07 -20.78
N MET A 71 6.28 48.13 -20.26
CA MET A 71 6.69 49.36 -20.98
C MET A 71 6.91 50.51 -20.01
#